data_AF-A0A5J5I7K3-F1
#
_entry.id   AF-A0A5J5I7K3-F1
#
_cell.length_a   1.000
_cell.length_b   1.000
_cell.length_c   1.000
_cell.angle_alpha   90.00
_cell.angle_beta   90.00
_cell.angle_gamma   90.00
#
_symmetry.space_group_name_H-M   'P 1'
#
loop_
_entity.id
_entity.type
_entity.pdbx_description
1 polymer ?
#
loop_
_entity_poly.entity_id
_entity_poly.type
_entity_poly.pdbx_seq_one_letter_code
_entity_poly.pdbx_strand_id
1 'polypeptide(L)'
;MAEQLTGDPFVGPSNYVPRLGLGIGNIPRVEILRRRFDGEVVPVWSVLLGTPKAARTLHKWMMENPESWSVWGRLALRLGTEAAGRMIMAAATRHEQARIESERERRDAEKEQRRLSREITLYYYDPKKKAPSLGLERGNESRPFFRMTFTEKWERDRVLDWIKHQRAHFADMEEMWAEHGALALERHILAGMRETERDVKARGMGAGGRRPLRFWRGE
;
A
#
# COMPACT_ATOMS: atom_id res chain seq x y z
N MET A 1 25.68 37.00 -0.82
CA MET A 1 25.62 37.18 0.64
C MET A 1 25.54 35.80 1.25
N ALA A 2 26.57 35.39 1.98
CA ALA A 2 26.63 34.10 2.65
C ALA A 2 25.90 34.23 4.00
N GLU A 3 24.82 33.49 4.20
CA GLU A 3 24.26 33.31 5.54
C GLU A 3 25.32 32.66 6.42
N GLN A 4 25.76 33.40 7.43
CA GLN A 4 26.54 32.86 8.54
C GLN A 4 25.64 31.86 9.28
N LEU A 5 25.91 30.57 9.10
CA LEU A 5 25.40 29.51 9.95
C LEU A 5 25.97 29.72 11.37
N THR A 6 25.18 30.32 12.26
CA THR A 6 25.51 30.64 13.66
C THR A 6 25.40 29.43 14.60
N GLY A 7 25.91 28.28 14.16
CA GLY A 7 26.03 27.06 14.97
C GLY A 7 27.11 26.14 14.40
N ASP A 8 27.72 25.30 15.23
CA ASP A 8 28.70 24.31 14.76
C ASP A 8 28.01 23.33 13.78
N PRO A 9 28.34 23.35 12.48
CA PRO A 9 27.65 22.50 11.50
C PRO A 9 28.05 21.02 11.63
N PHE A 10 29.06 20.70 12.44
CA PHE A 10 29.51 19.34 12.68
C PHE A 10 28.66 18.69 13.79
N VAL A 11 27.60 17.98 13.36
CA VAL A 11 26.73 17.23 14.27
C VAL A 11 27.27 15.79 14.43
N GLY A 12 27.62 15.41 15.66
CA GLY A 12 28.09 14.05 16.01
C GLY A 12 29.61 13.83 15.84
N PRO A 13 30.10 12.57 15.94
CA PRO A 13 31.54 12.25 15.91
C PRO A 13 32.17 12.37 14.50
N SER A 14 31.40 12.76 13.49
CA SER A 14 31.87 12.89 12.12
C SER A 14 32.54 14.24 11.92
N ASN A 15 33.84 14.24 11.63
CA ASN A 15 34.58 15.43 11.17
C ASN A 15 34.22 15.85 9.73
N TYR A 16 33.08 15.41 9.20
CA TYR A 16 32.64 15.66 7.83
C TYR A 16 31.21 16.19 7.81
N VAL A 17 30.93 17.18 6.98
CA VAL A 17 29.58 17.75 6.80
C VAL A 17 29.32 18.11 5.33
N PRO A 18 28.16 17.75 4.75
CA PRO A 18 27.74 18.24 3.46
C PRO A 18 27.43 19.74 3.49
N ARG A 19 27.71 20.45 2.41
CA ARG A 19 27.31 21.84 2.24
C ARG A 19 26.72 22.05 0.86
N LEU A 20 25.56 22.72 0.82
CA LEU A 20 25.02 23.31 -0.40
C LEU A 20 25.54 24.75 -0.54
N GLY A 21 26.05 25.10 -1.71
CA GLY A 21 26.58 26.43 -2.00
C GLY A 21 26.52 26.77 -3.48
N LEU A 22 27.25 27.83 -3.84
CA LEU A 22 27.39 28.29 -5.21
C LEU A 22 28.87 28.28 -5.62
N GLY A 23 29.16 27.78 -6.82
CA GLY A 23 30.46 27.85 -7.46
C GLY A 23 30.63 29.13 -8.27
N ILE A 24 31.74 29.18 -9.03
CA ILE A 24 32.02 30.27 -9.97
C ILE A 24 30.86 30.38 -10.98
N GLY A 25 30.39 31.60 -11.23
CA GLY A 25 29.27 31.84 -12.15
C GLY A 25 27.90 31.46 -11.58
N ASN A 26 27.73 31.40 -10.25
CA ASN A 26 26.48 31.04 -9.57
C ASN A 26 25.96 29.62 -9.91
N ILE A 27 26.84 28.73 -10.34
CA ILE A 27 26.47 27.34 -10.61
C ILE A 27 26.26 26.62 -9.26
N PRO A 28 25.11 25.95 -9.04
CA PRO A 28 24.85 25.21 -7.82
C PRO A 28 25.95 24.17 -7.53
N ARG A 29 26.44 24.14 -6.29
CA ARG A 29 27.54 23.30 -5.86
C ARG A 29 27.15 22.53 -4.60
N VAL A 30 27.50 21.25 -4.55
CA VAL A 30 27.43 20.44 -3.33
C VAL A 30 28.84 20.00 -2.96
N GLU A 31 29.15 20.04 -1.68
CA GLU A 31 30.49 19.73 -1.15
C GLU A 31 30.41 18.84 0.07
N ILE A 32 31.49 18.12 0.35
CA ILE A 32 31.76 17.56 1.67
C ILE A 32 32.93 18.35 2.26
N LEU A 33 32.69 18.98 3.39
CA LEU A 33 33.69 19.67 4.17
C LEU A 33 34.27 18.73 5.22
N ARG A 34 35.54 18.90 5.58
CA ARG A 34 36.22 18.19 6.67
C ARG A 34 36.78 19.21 7.65
N ARG A 35 36.53 19.01 8.95
CA ARG A 35 37.25 19.71 10.03
C ARG A 35 38.58 18.99 10.29
N ARG A 36 39.69 19.73 10.22
CA ARG A 36 41.05 19.28 10.56
C ARG A 36 41.31 19.41 12.06
N PHE A 37 42.43 18.87 12.52
CA PHE A 37 42.82 18.89 13.94
C PHE A 37 43.11 20.29 14.47
N ASP A 38 43.54 21.21 13.59
CA ASP A 38 43.76 22.63 13.86
C ASP A 38 42.45 23.46 13.83
N GLY A 39 41.30 22.81 13.63
CA GLY A 39 40.00 23.46 13.51
C GLY A 39 39.68 24.00 12.11
N GLU A 40 40.62 23.94 11.15
CA GLU A 40 40.40 24.41 9.78
C GLU A 40 39.35 23.53 9.07
N VAL A 41 38.42 24.17 8.35
CA VAL A 41 37.39 23.49 7.57
C VAL A 41 37.72 23.56 6.09
N VAL A 42 38.02 22.41 5.48
CA VAL A 42 38.43 22.32 4.07
C VAL A 42 37.47 21.44 3.26
N PRO A 43 37.16 21.78 2.00
CA PRO A 43 36.42 20.90 1.11
C PRO A 43 37.29 19.69 0.73
N VAL A 44 36.80 18.48 0.99
CA VAL A 44 37.46 17.24 0.56
C VAL A 44 36.82 16.65 -0.69
N TRP A 45 35.64 17.14 -1.05
CA TRP A 45 34.94 16.79 -2.27
C TRP A 45 33.99 17.92 -2.66
N SER A 46 33.80 18.11 -3.97
CA SER A 46 32.83 19.06 -4.50
C SER A 46 32.35 18.65 -5.89
N VAL A 47 31.09 18.91 -6.19
CA VAL A 47 30.50 18.75 -7.51
C VAL A 47 29.70 19.98 -7.90
N LEU A 48 29.84 20.42 -9.15
CA LEU A 48 28.98 21.42 -9.77
C LEU A 48 27.82 20.71 -10.46
N LEU A 49 26.60 21.20 -10.25
CA LEU A 49 25.38 20.61 -10.79
C LEU A 49 24.68 21.60 -11.69
N GLY A 50 24.21 21.12 -12.84
CA GLY A 50 23.62 21.98 -13.88
C GLY A 50 22.29 22.63 -13.47
N THR A 51 21.66 22.20 -12.37
CA THR A 51 20.40 22.81 -11.91
C THR A 51 20.37 22.96 -10.37
N PRO A 52 19.72 24.02 -9.85
CA PRO A 52 19.53 24.18 -8.40
C PRO A 52 18.72 23.04 -7.78
N LYS A 53 17.79 22.46 -8.55
CA LYS A 53 17.00 21.30 -8.13
C LYS A 53 17.89 20.08 -7.88
N ALA A 54 18.80 19.76 -8.80
CA ALA A 54 19.72 18.64 -8.64
C ALA A 54 20.62 18.82 -7.40
N ALA A 55 21.13 20.03 -7.17
CA ALA A 55 21.94 20.32 -5.98
C ALA A 55 21.17 20.17 -4.67
N ARG A 56 19.92 20.67 -4.61
CA ARG A 56 19.06 20.46 -3.44
C ARG A 56 18.70 19.00 -3.22
N THR A 57 18.40 18.24 -4.27
CA THR A 57 18.09 16.81 -4.17
C THR A 57 19.29 16.03 -3.63
N LEU A 58 20.49 16.25 -4.19
CA LEU A 58 21.71 15.58 -3.72
C LEU A 58 22.03 15.97 -2.27
N HIS A 59 21.99 17.27 -1.95
CA HIS A 59 22.25 17.74 -0.58
C HIS A 59 21.23 17.16 0.41
N LYS A 60 19.94 17.15 0.08
CA LYS A 60 18.90 16.54 0.91
C LYS A 60 19.18 15.07 1.16
N TRP A 61 19.49 14.30 0.12
CA TRP A 61 19.87 12.88 0.26
C TRP A 61 21.08 12.71 1.19
N MET A 62 22.11 13.55 1.05
CA MET A 62 23.26 13.50 1.96
C MET A 62 22.83 13.79 3.40
N MET A 63 21.98 14.80 3.63
CA MET A 63 21.51 15.15 4.97
C MET A 63 20.64 14.07 5.61
N GLU A 64 19.92 13.27 4.81
CA GLU A 64 19.14 12.12 5.28
C GLU A 64 20.01 10.89 5.64
N ASN A 65 21.32 10.92 5.31
CA ASN A 65 22.25 9.80 5.52
C ASN A 65 23.55 10.26 6.24
N PRO A 66 23.46 10.79 7.49
CA PRO A 66 24.59 11.38 8.21
C PRO A 66 25.74 10.41 8.52
N GLU A 67 25.43 9.15 8.78
CA GLU A 67 26.40 8.07 9.02
C GLU A 67 27.35 7.85 7.82
N SER A 68 26.87 8.17 6.62
CA SER A 68 27.60 7.98 5.37
C SER A 68 28.60 9.11 5.06
N TRP A 69 28.52 10.26 5.73
CA TRP A 69 29.40 11.42 5.46
C TRP A 69 30.88 11.10 5.61
N SER A 70 31.23 10.40 6.70
CA SER A 70 32.61 10.01 6.99
C SER A 70 33.16 9.03 5.96
N VAL A 71 32.30 8.18 5.38
CA VAL A 71 32.69 7.23 4.34
C VAL A 71 33.01 7.98 3.06
N TRP A 72 32.11 8.87 2.62
CA TRP A 72 32.29 9.67 1.40
C TRP A 72 33.47 10.63 1.48
N GLY A 73 33.64 11.31 2.63
CA GLY A 73 34.77 12.19 2.84
C GLY A 73 36.11 11.47 2.85
N ARG A 74 36.20 10.28 3.46
CA ARG A 74 37.41 9.44 3.42
C ARG A 74 37.67 8.86 2.03
N LEU A 75 36.61 8.48 1.32
CA LEU A 75 36.71 7.95 -0.05
C LEU A 75 37.30 9.01 -0.99
N ALA A 76 36.85 10.26 -0.90
CA ALA A 76 37.37 11.36 -1.70
C ALA A 76 38.86 11.65 -1.42
N LEU A 77 39.29 11.54 -0.16
CA LEU A 77 40.70 11.68 0.20
C LEU A 77 41.58 10.52 -0.29
N ARG A 78 41.04 9.30 -0.36
CA ARG A 78 41.82 8.10 -0.74
C ARG A 78 41.86 7.84 -2.25
N LEU A 79 40.72 8.02 -2.92
CA LEU A 79 40.57 7.71 -4.34
C LEU A 79 40.63 8.95 -5.24
N GLY A 80 40.67 10.13 -4.64
CA GLY A 80 40.50 11.39 -5.36
C GLY A 80 39.04 11.76 -5.56
N THR A 81 38.82 13.05 -5.86
CA THR A 81 37.50 13.67 -5.95
C THR A 81 36.64 13.12 -7.09
N GLU A 82 37.25 12.79 -8.22
CA GLU A 82 36.55 12.29 -9.40
C GLU A 82 35.98 10.88 -9.18
N ALA A 83 36.82 9.94 -8.70
CA ALA A 83 36.42 8.57 -8.44
C ALA A 83 35.35 8.50 -7.33
N ALA A 84 35.56 9.22 -6.23
CA ALA A 84 34.57 9.34 -5.18
C ALA A 84 33.28 10.00 -5.67
N GLY A 85 33.38 11.03 -6.52
CA GLY A 85 32.23 11.70 -7.13
C GLY A 85 31.35 10.74 -7.92
N ARG A 86 31.94 9.88 -8.75
CA ARG A 86 31.18 8.84 -9.48
C ARG A 86 30.42 7.91 -8.53
N MET A 87 31.06 7.48 -7.44
CA MET A 87 30.44 6.59 -6.45
C MET A 87 29.31 7.27 -5.66
N ILE A 88 29.54 8.50 -5.20
CA ILE A 88 28.54 9.29 -4.47
C ILE A 88 27.31 9.56 -5.35
N MET A 89 27.53 9.99 -6.60
CA MET A 89 26.44 10.26 -7.54
C MET A 89 25.67 8.99 -7.91
N ALA A 90 26.37 7.86 -8.09
CA ALA A 90 25.71 6.57 -8.33
C ALA A 90 24.88 6.12 -7.13
N ALA A 91 25.38 6.28 -5.90
CA ALA A 91 24.64 5.97 -4.67
C ALA A 91 23.38 6.84 -4.54
N ALA A 92 23.51 8.17 -4.75
CA ALA A 92 22.37 9.09 -4.73
C ALA A 92 21.32 8.72 -5.78
N THR A 93 21.76 8.34 -6.99
CA THR A 93 20.86 7.96 -8.10
C THR A 93 20.09 6.69 -7.79
N ARG A 94 20.77 5.65 -7.27
CA ARG A 94 20.12 4.39 -6.87
C ARG A 94 19.12 4.61 -5.74
N HIS A 95 19.46 5.45 -4.76
CA HIS A 95 18.55 5.78 -3.67
C HIS A 95 17.29 6.50 -4.19
N GLU A 96 17.44 7.48 -5.08
CA GLU A 96 16.29 8.16 -5.67
C GLU A 96 15.43 7.23 -6.52
N GLN A 97 16.04 6.32 -7.28
CA GLN A 97 15.32 5.29 -8.04
C GLN A 97 14.52 4.37 -7.12
N ALA A 98 15.13 3.86 -6.05
CA ALA A 98 14.46 3.02 -5.06
C ALA A 98 13.31 3.77 -4.36
N ARG A 99 13.49 5.06 -4.07
CA ARG A 99 12.44 5.92 -3.50
C ARG A 99 11.25 6.07 -4.44
N ILE A 100 11.52 6.31 -5.74
CA ILE A 100 10.48 6.43 -6.77
C ILE A 100 9.74 5.10 -6.95
N GLU A 101 10.47 3.99 -6.98
CA GLU A 101 9.91 2.64 -7.10
C GLU A 101 9.02 2.31 -5.90
N SER A 102 9.51 2.50 -4.68
CA SER A 102 8.72 2.31 -3.45
C SER A 102 7.47 3.19 -3.42
N GLU A 103 7.55 4.44 -3.89
CA GLU A 103 6.38 5.31 -3.98
C GLU A 103 5.36 4.81 -5.02
N ARG A 104 5.82 4.27 -6.15
CA ARG A 104 4.96 3.65 -7.16
C ARG A 104 4.29 2.40 -6.62
N GLU A 105 5.04 1.50 -6.01
CA GLU A 105 4.53 0.29 -5.38
C GLU A 105 3.46 0.62 -4.34
N ARG A 106 3.71 1.63 -3.48
CA ARG A 106 2.71 2.07 -2.49
C ARG A 106 1.43 2.57 -3.17
N ARG A 107 1.54 3.41 -4.20
CA ARG A 107 0.38 3.91 -4.95
C ARG A 107 -0.40 2.79 -5.63
N ASP A 108 0.30 1.82 -6.20
CA ASP A 108 -0.35 0.70 -6.90
C ASP A 108 -0.98 -0.29 -5.90
N ALA A 109 -0.34 -0.53 -4.75
CA ALA A 109 -0.93 -1.28 -3.65
C ALA A 109 -2.18 -0.57 -3.08
N GLU A 110 -2.17 0.75 -2.90
CA GLU A 110 -3.34 1.52 -2.46
C GLU A 110 -4.50 1.44 -3.48
N LYS A 111 -4.20 1.52 -4.78
CA LYS A 111 -5.22 1.33 -5.84
C LYS A 111 -5.80 -0.07 -5.79
N GLU A 112 -4.96 -1.08 -5.62
CA GLU A 112 -5.38 -2.47 -5.55
C GLU A 112 -6.25 -2.73 -4.32
N GLN A 113 -5.83 -2.23 -3.16
CA GLN A 113 -6.62 -2.27 -1.93
C GLN A 113 -7.98 -1.59 -2.10
N ARG A 114 -8.02 -0.43 -2.76
CA ARG A 114 -9.27 0.25 -3.07
C ARG A 114 -10.16 -0.55 -4.03
N ARG A 115 -9.58 -1.23 -5.02
CA ARG A 115 -10.31 -2.13 -5.92
C ARG A 115 -10.92 -3.29 -5.15
N LEU A 116 -10.11 -4.01 -4.38
CA LEU A 116 -10.52 -5.16 -3.57
C LEU A 116 -11.54 -4.78 -2.49
N SER A 117 -11.44 -3.59 -1.90
CA SER A 117 -12.43 -3.10 -0.92
C SER A 117 -13.84 -2.99 -1.49
N ARG A 118 -14.00 -2.85 -2.81
CA ARG A 118 -15.31 -2.77 -3.47
C ARG A 118 -15.84 -4.15 -3.87
N GLU A 119 -14.99 -5.16 -3.89
CA GLU A 119 -15.39 -6.50 -4.27
C GLU A 119 -15.87 -7.26 -3.04
N ILE A 120 -17.13 -7.67 -3.06
CA ILE A 120 -17.68 -8.58 -2.05
C ILE A 120 -17.82 -9.95 -2.69
N THR A 121 -17.23 -10.95 -2.04
CA THR A 121 -17.20 -12.33 -2.51
C THR A 121 -18.04 -13.22 -1.62
N LEU A 122 -18.79 -14.12 -2.24
CA LEU A 122 -19.54 -15.18 -1.58
C LEU A 122 -18.65 -16.41 -1.44
N TYR A 123 -18.40 -16.86 -0.21
CA TYR A 123 -17.68 -18.10 0.06
C TYR A 123 -18.60 -19.14 0.68
N TYR A 124 -18.28 -20.41 0.43
CA TYR A 124 -18.92 -21.56 1.04
C TYR A 124 -17.86 -22.35 1.81
N TYR A 125 -18.20 -22.80 3.01
CA TYR A 125 -17.27 -23.53 3.87
C TYR A 125 -17.90 -24.87 4.28
N ASP A 126 -17.27 -25.96 3.83
CA ASP A 126 -17.70 -27.36 4.04
C ASP A 126 -16.55 -28.23 4.60
N PRO A 127 -16.03 -27.92 5.81
CA PRO A 127 -14.99 -28.72 6.42
C PRO A 127 -15.55 -30.06 6.91
N LYS A 128 -14.74 -31.13 6.82
CA LYS A 128 -15.08 -32.40 7.47
C LYS A 128 -15.29 -32.16 8.98
N LYS A 129 -16.46 -32.57 9.50
CA LYS A 129 -16.86 -32.49 10.93
C LYS A 129 -17.24 -31.11 11.49
N LYS A 130 -17.51 -30.08 10.67
CA LYS A 130 -18.17 -28.85 11.17
C LYS A 130 -19.48 -28.57 10.45
N ALA A 131 -20.30 -27.73 11.06
CA ALA A 131 -21.55 -27.28 10.47
C ALA A 131 -21.29 -26.61 9.10
N PRO A 132 -22.04 -26.96 8.05
CA PRO A 132 -21.95 -26.27 6.77
C PRO A 132 -22.26 -24.78 6.96
N SER A 133 -21.48 -23.91 6.32
CA SER A 133 -21.67 -22.47 6.44
C SER A 133 -21.42 -21.73 5.15
N LEU A 134 -21.99 -20.54 5.07
CA LEU A 134 -21.89 -19.60 3.96
C LEU A 134 -21.53 -18.23 4.53
N GLY A 135 -20.85 -17.39 3.76
CA GLY A 135 -20.69 -16.01 4.17
C GLY A 135 -20.25 -15.07 3.06
N LEU A 136 -20.14 -13.80 3.44
CA LEU A 136 -19.73 -12.71 2.58
C LEU A 136 -18.45 -12.08 3.15
N GLU A 137 -17.51 -11.81 2.27
CA GLU A 137 -16.19 -11.28 2.60
C GLU A 137 -15.81 -10.18 1.61
N ARG A 138 -15.25 -9.07 2.11
CA ARG A 138 -14.63 -8.07 1.24
C ARG A 138 -13.29 -8.58 0.74
N GLY A 139 -12.95 -8.33 -0.51
CA GLY A 139 -11.70 -8.81 -1.12
C GLY A 139 -10.42 -8.28 -0.47
N ASN A 140 -10.49 -7.20 0.30
CA ASN A 140 -9.36 -6.64 1.06
C ASN A 140 -9.31 -7.12 2.52
N GLU A 141 -10.30 -7.89 2.97
CA GLU A 141 -10.35 -8.47 4.30
C GLU A 141 -10.10 -9.98 4.24
N SER A 142 -9.59 -10.55 5.33
CA SER A 142 -9.36 -12.00 5.48
C SER A 142 -10.42 -12.68 6.33
N ARG A 143 -11.40 -11.90 6.79
CA ARG A 143 -12.47 -12.36 7.65
C ARG A 143 -13.79 -11.98 7.00
N PRO A 144 -14.77 -12.89 7.05
CA PRO A 144 -16.09 -12.60 6.56
C PRO A 144 -16.79 -11.62 7.49
N PHE A 145 -17.43 -10.59 6.94
CA PHE A 145 -18.29 -9.72 7.74
C PHE A 145 -19.57 -10.45 8.12
N PHE A 146 -20.07 -11.32 7.23
CA PHE A 146 -21.27 -12.10 7.46
C PHE A 146 -21.01 -13.59 7.34
N ARG A 147 -21.55 -14.38 8.27
CA ARG A 147 -21.52 -15.84 8.22
C ARG A 147 -22.81 -16.44 8.74
N MET A 148 -23.43 -17.31 7.96
CA MET A 148 -24.58 -18.11 8.36
C MET A 148 -24.20 -19.59 8.44
N THR A 149 -24.56 -20.23 9.56
CA THR A 149 -24.31 -21.66 9.82
C THR A 149 -25.60 -22.46 9.71
N PHE A 150 -25.50 -23.66 9.17
CA PHE A 150 -26.64 -24.52 8.90
C PHE A 150 -26.50 -25.87 9.59
N THR A 151 -27.62 -26.49 9.91
CA THR A 151 -27.64 -27.85 10.45
C THR A 151 -27.36 -28.83 9.32
N GLU A 152 -28.04 -28.63 8.19
CA GLU A 152 -27.98 -29.55 7.06
C GLU A 152 -27.32 -28.92 5.84
N LYS A 153 -26.58 -29.73 5.08
CA LYS A 153 -25.90 -29.28 3.85
C LYS A 153 -26.87 -28.73 2.81
N TRP A 154 -28.04 -29.35 2.68
CA TRP A 154 -29.05 -28.95 1.69
C TRP A 154 -29.66 -27.57 1.99
N GLU A 155 -29.73 -27.15 3.25
CA GLU A 155 -30.21 -25.83 3.65
C GLU A 155 -29.24 -24.75 3.18
N ARG A 156 -27.94 -24.96 3.47
CA ARG A 156 -26.85 -24.09 3.03
C ARG A 156 -26.83 -23.94 1.52
N ASP A 157 -26.91 -25.06 0.80
CA ASP A 157 -26.85 -25.00 -0.65
C ASP A 157 -28.11 -24.31 -1.26
N ARG A 158 -29.29 -24.40 -0.62
CA ARG A 158 -30.50 -23.67 -1.05
C ARG A 158 -30.33 -22.16 -0.88
N VAL A 159 -29.75 -21.71 0.23
CA VAL A 159 -29.43 -20.29 0.43
C VAL A 159 -28.34 -19.83 -0.53
N LEU A 160 -27.30 -20.65 -0.74
CA LEU A 160 -26.23 -20.39 -1.70
C LEU A 160 -26.80 -20.13 -3.10
N ASP A 161 -27.73 -20.96 -3.56
CA ASP A 161 -28.37 -20.83 -4.87
C ASP A 161 -29.06 -19.47 -5.01
N TRP A 162 -29.79 -19.01 -4.00
CA TRP A 162 -30.43 -17.69 -4.01
C TRP A 162 -29.40 -16.55 -3.97
N ILE A 163 -28.46 -16.57 -3.01
CA ILE A 163 -27.49 -15.48 -2.81
C ILE A 163 -26.58 -15.30 -4.03
N LYS A 164 -26.24 -16.36 -4.77
CA LYS A 164 -25.47 -16.25 -6.03
C LYS A 164 -26.15 -15.34 -7.06
N HIS A 165 -27.48 -15.28 -7.08
CA HIS A 165 -28.23 -14.40 -7.97
C HIS A 165 -28.39 -12.97 -7.43
N GLN A 166 -27.96 -12.69 -6.20
CA GLN A 166 -28.05 -11.38 -5.55
C GLN A 166 -26.72 -10.62 -5.56
N ARG A 167 -25.75 -10.99 -6.43
CA ARG A 167 -24.41 -10.38 -6.44
C ARG A 167 -24.43 -8.85 -6.58
N ALA A 168 -25.41 -8.31 -7.31
CA ALA A 168 -25.59 -6.87 -7.47
C ALA A 168 -25.96 -6.14 -6.15
N HIS A 169 -26.51 -6.86 -5.18
CA HIS A 169 -27.00 -6.34 -3.91
C HIS A 169 -26.07 -6.61 -2.73
N PHE A 170 -24.86 -7.15 -2.96
CA PHE A 170 -23.94 -7.46 -1.86
C PHE A 170 -23.51 -6.22 -1.08
N ALA A 171 -23.38 -5.06 -1.74
CA ALA A 171 -23.09 -3.80 -1.08
C ALA A 171 -24.22 -3.38 -0.13
N ASP A 172 -25.48 -3.48 -0.60
CA ASP A 172 -26.67 -3.19 0.21
C ASP A 172 -26.79 -4.14 1.41
N MET A 173 -26.46 -5.43 1.21
CA MET A 173 -26.43 -6.44 2.29
C MET A 173 -25.39 -6.11 3.35
N GLU A 174 -24.23 -5.59 2.93
CA GLU A 174 -23.19 -5.18 3.86
C GLU A 174 -23.58 -3.92 4.65
N GLU A 175 -24.18 -2.93 3.99
CA GLU A 175 -24.72 -1.75 4.66
C GLU A 175 -25.76 -2.15 5.73
N MET A 176 -26.69 -3.04 5.36
CA MET A 176 -27.66 -3.61 6.29
C MET A 176 -27.00 -4.35 7.45
N TRP A 177 -25.93 -5.11 7.19
CA TRP A 177 -25.18 -5.79 8.23
C TRP A 177 -24.48 -4.80 9.17
N ALA A 178 -23.90 -3.73 8.63
CA ALA A 178 -23.22 -2.71 9.42
C ALA A 178 -24.20 -1.90 10.29
N GLU A 179 -25.39 -1.62 9.77
CA GLU A 179 -26.41 -0.81 10.46
C GLU A 179 -27.25 -1.62 11.46
N HIS A 180 -27.62 -2.86 11.10
CA HIS A 180 -28.61 -3.65 11.85
C HIS A 180 -28.08 -4.99 12.36
N GLY A 181 -26.85 -5.36 12.00
CA GLY A 181 -26.18 -6.58 12.47
C GLY A 181 -26.56 -7.85 11.71
N ALA A 182 -25.87 -8.94 12.07
CA ALA A 182 -25.96 -10.23 11.38
C ALA A 182 -27.39 -10.81 11.35
N LEU A 183 -28.12 -10.77 12.47
CA LEU A 183 -29.47 -11.34 12.55
C LEU A 183 -30.47 -10.63 11.62
N ALA A 184 -30.31 -9.31 11.42
CA ALA A 184 -31.15 -8.56 10.50
C ALA A 184 -30.90 -8.99 9.05
N LEU A 185 -29.63 -9.14 8.67
CA LEU A 185 -29.25 -9.63 7.34
C LEU A 185 -29.75 -11.07 7.11
N GLU A 186 -29.62 -11.98 8.10
CA GLU A 186 -30.16 -13.34 7.99
C GLU A 186 -31.67 -13.33 7.72
N ARG A 187 -32.43 -12.51 8.46
CA ARG A 187 -33.88 -12.37 8.27
C ARG A 187 -34.21 -11.81 6.88
N HIS A 188 -33.45 -10.83 6.42
CA HIS A 188 -33.62 -10.26 5.08
C HIS A 188 -33.39 -11.30 3.99
N ILE A 189 -32.31 -12.08 4.07
CA ILE A 189 -32.02 -13.18 3.15
C ILE A 189 -33.18 -14.19 3.12
N LEU A 190 -33.61 -14.66 4.29
CA LEU A 190 -34.69 -15.65 4.39
C LEU A 190 -36.04 -15.11 3.90
N ALA A 191 -36.32 -13.82 4.14
CA ALA A 191 -37.52 -13.16 3.63
C ALA A 191 -37.50 -13.06 2.11
N GLY A 192 -36.38 -12.60 1.53
CA GLY A 192 -36.20 -12.50 0.08
C GLY A 192 -36.33 -13.86 -0.61
N MET A 193 -35.78 -14.92 -0.02
CA MET A 193 -35.98 -16.29 -0.52
C MET A 193 -37.46 -16.68 -0.57
N ARG A 194 -38.21 -16.45 0.51
CA ARG A 194 -39.65 -16.78 0.60
C ARG A 194 -40.50 -16.00 -0.39
N GLU A 195 -40.19 -14.72 -0.59
CA GLU A 195 -40.83 -13.88 -1.58
C GLU A 195 -40.56 -14.41 -3.00
N THR A 196 -39.29 -14.70 -3.30
CA THR A 196 -38.92 -15.24 -4.61
C THR A 196 -39.60 -16.58 -4.90
N GLU A 197 -39.73 -17.45 -3.89
CA GLU A 197 -40.47 -18.72 -4.02
C GLU A 197 -41.96 -18.51 -4.27
N ARG A 198 -42.57 -17.52 -3.61
CA ARG A 198 -43.97 -17.16 -3.83
C ARG A 198 -44.18 -16.70 -5.27
N ASP A 199 -43.28 -15.88 -5.80
CA ASP A 199 -43.35 -15.39 -7.18
C ASP A 199 -43.17 -16.50 -8.21
N VAL A 200 -42.18 -17.39 -8.02
CA VAL A 200 -41.97 -18.55 -8.89
C VAL A 200 -43.18 -19.47 -8.91
N LYS A 201 -43.80 -19.69 -7.74
CA LYS A 201 -45.03 -20.47 -7.62
C LYS A 201 -46.20 -19.80 -8.34
N ALA A 202 -46.37 -18.49 -8.18
CA ALA A 202 -47.41 -17.73 -8.87
C ALA A 202 -47.27 -17.80 -10.41
N ARG A 203 -46.04 -17.88 -10.92
CA ARG A 203 -45.73 -18.04 -12.34
C ARG A 203 -45.84 -19.49 -12.86
N GLY A 204 -46.26 -20.45 -12.03
CA GLY A 204 -46.39 -21.86 -12.41
C GLY A 204 -45.06 -22.58 -12.69
N MET A 205 -43.92 -21.96 -12.35
CA MET A 205 -42.57 -22.51 -12.59
C MET A 205 -42.01 -23.28 -11.37
N GLY A 206 -42.83 -23.49 -10.34
CA GLY A 206 -42.41 -24.13 -9.09
C GLY A 206 -42.20 -25.65 -9.24
N ALA A 207 -41.03 -26.15 -8.86
CA ALA A 207 -40.79 -27.59 -8.68
C ALA A 207 -41.17 -28.02 -7.25
N GLY A 208 -41.86 -29.16 -7.10
CA GLY A 208 -42.18 -29.74 -5.79
C GLY A 208 -41.01 -30.51 -5.16
N GLY A 209 -40.94 -30.58 -3.83
CA GLY A 209 -39.97 -31.40 -3.09
C GLY A 209 -39.27 -30.68 -1.93
N ARG A 210 -38.34 -31.36 -1.25
CA ARG A 210 -37.58 -30.83 -0.10
C ARG A 210 -36.56 -29.73 -0.46
N ARG A 211 -36.27 -29.48 -1.75
CA ARG A 211 -35.31 -28.45 -2.17
C ARG A 211 -35.67 -27.74 -3.49
N PRO A 212 -36.61 -26.78 -3.49
CA PRO A 212 -36.75 -25.85 -4.60
C PRO A 212 -36.21 -24.45 -4.22
N LEU A 213 -35.01 -24.15 -4.73
CA LEU A 213 -34.70 -22.93 -5.49
C LEU A 213 -33.72 -23.34 -6.61
N ARG A 214 -34.21 -23.40 -7.85
CA ARG A 214 -33.46 -23.60 -9.10
C ARG A 214 -33.95 -22.52 -10.05
N PHE A 215 -33.20 -21.43 -10.21
CA PHE A 215 -33.59 -20.39 -11.15
C PHE A 215 -33.27 -20.81 -12.58
N TRP A 216 -34.32 -20.86 -13.39
CA TRP A 216 -34.35 -21.07 -14.85
C TRP A 216 -33.85 -22.45 -15.30
N ARG A 217 -34.73 -23.25 -15.91
CA ARG A 217 -34.27 -24.27 -16.87
C ARG A 217 -33.47 -23.49 -17.91
N GLY A 218 -32.22 -23.89 -18.14
CA GLY A 218 -31.29 -23.17 -19.00
C GLY A 218 -31.93 -22.76 -20.33
N GLU A 219 -31.81 -21.49 -20.63
CA GLU A 219 -31.36 -21.05 -21.95
C GLU A 219 -29.87 -20.69 -21.82
#